data_AF-A0A7W9Z428-F1
#
_entry.id   AF-A0A7W9Z428-F1
#
_cell.length_a   1.000
_cell.length_b   1.000
_cell.length_c   1.000
_cell.angle_alpha   90.00
_cell.angle_beta   90.00
_cell.angle_gamma   90.00
#
_symmetry.space_group_name_H-M   'P 1'
#
loop_
_entity.id
_entity.type
_entity.pdbx_description
1 polymer ?
#
loop_
_entity_poly.entity_id
_entity_poly.type
_entity_poly.pdbx_seq_one_letter_code
_entity_poly.pdbx_strand_id
1 'polypeptide(L)'
;MKHFSLSSTAFDPAQLRRALQHPGSGGFCTFEGWVRNSNEGREVDGLEYEAYAELAMVEGERIVEEAIARYGIIAAHCVHRTGQLKIGELAVWIGVSSAHRDEAFRACRYIIDEIKHRLPIWKKEHYLDGDTSWVACAHTHRAHEHEHLQAYEQTSEPVFVPDYSRQTRLRDVGEAGQAKLAAARVLVIGAGGLGCPVLTYLAGAGVGTLGIVDGDRLDASNLHRQTLYDARDIGELKVQLAAKRIAALNPTVTVQTFAEPLHAGNVADVFAQFDLVVECTDDMRSRYLCNDAAVLTGTPLILASIYQYEGQLQVVTAKPGAPCLRCLWPQQPAPGVAGTCVESGVLGPVAGVLGAMQATEALKLLLDLPRPVDHALLLVNLLEGSSQRLPIDSAQGCALHGGCIEVARRALTQALEERAVDLAFDDFDEAIAAGYTLIDVRELDEISAQPLPVQARSLPSTQIEALASELALGRVLLVCSTGRRSGHAARSLREQGMHNVHSLAGGIAAMHPARDHVPG
;
A
#
# COMPACT_ATOMS: atom_id res chain seq x y z
N MET A 1 -7.03 -47.88 13.73
CA MET A 1 -5.55 -47.90 13.70
C MET A 1 -5.12 -46.48 13.40
N LYS A 2 -4.15 -45.90 14.10
CA LYS A 2 -3.73 -44.51 13.77
C LYS A 2 -3.21 -44.47 12.34
N HIS A 3 -3.64 -43.46 11.58
CA HIS A 3 -3.26 -43.24 10.20
C HIS A 3 -1.86 -42.62 10.08
N PHE A 4 -1.36 -41.99 11.13
CA PHE A 4 -0.01 -41.44 11.19
C PHE A 4 0.79 -41.96 12.39
N SER A 5 2.10 -42.14 12.21
CA SER A 5 3.03 -42.44 13.31
C SER A 5 4.43 -41.88 13.13
N LEU A 6 5.12 -41.65 14.25
CA LEU A 6 6.54 -41.33 14.30
C LEU A 6 7.33 -42.56 14.76
N SER A 7 8.51 -42.77 14.17
CA SER A 7 9.42 -43.85 14.57
C SER A 7 10.84 -43.35 14.76
N SER A 8 11.43 -43.57 15.94
CA SER A 8 12.85 -43.28 16.18
C SER A 8 13.78 -44.36 15.61
N THR A 9 13.24 -45.53 15.27
CA THR A 9 13.98 -46.67 14.69
C THR A 9 13.56 -46.96 13.25
N ALA A 10 14.38 -47.73 12.53
CA ALA A 10 14.01 -48.22 11.21
C ALA A 10 12.76 -49.13 11.29
N PHE A 11 11.92 -49.06 10.26
CA PHE A 11 10.71 -49.86 10.12
C PHE A 11 10.71 -50.60 8.78
N ASP A 12 9.93 -51.68 8.68
CA ASP A 12 9.82 -52.50 7.47
C ASP A 12 8.60 -52.07 6.62
N PRO A 13 8.81 -51.45 5.44
CA PRO A 13 7.73 -51.11 4.51
C PRO A 13 6.84 -52.30 4.12
N ALA A 14 7.38 -53.53 4.06
CA ALA A 14 6.61 -54.71 3.71
C ALA A 14 5.61 -55.10 4.80
N GLN A 15 5.94 -54.85 6.08
CA GLN A 15 5.00 -55.02 7.19
C GLN A 15 3.89 -53.97 7.13
N LEU A 16 4.23 -52.70 6.90
CA LEU A 16 3.26 -51.61 6.80
C LEU A 16 2.32 -51.79 5.61
N ARG A 17 2.83 -52.23 4.46
CA ARG A 17 2.03 -52.58 3.28
C ARG A 17 1.02 -53.69 3.57
N ARG A 18 1.43 -54.76 4.29
CA ARG A 18 0.53 -55.87 4.64
C ARG A 18 -0.66 -55.40 5.46
N ALA A 19 -0.48 -54.42 6.35
CA ALA A 19 -1.55 -53.85 7.16
C ALA A 19 -2.59 -53.06 6.33
N LEU A 20 -2.22 -52.61 5.13
CA LEU A 20 -3.11 -51.87 4.23
C LEU A 20 -3.77 -52.76 3.15
N GLN A 21 -3.48 -54.06 3.13
CA GLN A 21 -4.12 -54.98 2.18
C GLN A 21 -5.61 -55.09 2.49
N HIS A 22 -6.45 -54.82 1.49
CA HIS A 22 -7.89 -54.91 1.62
C HIS A 22 -8.50 -55.57 0.37
N PRO A 23 -9.47 -56.49 0.51
CA PRO A 23 -10.07 -57.20 -0.63
C PRO A 23 -10.73 -56.28 -1.67
N GLY A 24 -11.17 -55.08 -1.25
CA GLY A 24 -11.76 -54.07 -2.13
C GLY A 24 -10.75 -53.19 -2.88
N SER A 25 -9.44 -53.38 -2.65
CA SER A 25 -8.42 -52.52 -3.27
C SER A 25 -8.09 -52.99 -4.69
N GLY A 26 -8.39 -52.16 -5.69
CA GLY A 26 -7.91 -52.32 -7.07
C GLY A 26 -6.63 -51.53 -7.38
N GLY A 27 -6.15 -50.73 -6.44
CA GLY A 27 -4.90 -49.96 -6.54
C GLY A 27 -4.19 -49.83 -5.19
N PHE A 28 -2.86 -49.93 -5.21
CA PHE A 28 -2.00 -49.63 -4.07
C PHE A 28 -0.86 -48.72 -4.53
N CYS A 29 -0.64 -47.60 -3.84
CA CYS A 29 0.45 -46.68 -4.11
C CYS A 29 1.30 -46.51 -2.84
N THR A 30 2.61 -46.40 -3.04
CA THR A 30 3.54 -46.11 -1.94
C THR A 30 4.50 -45.01 -2.35
N PHE A 31 4.82 -44.14 -1.40
CA PHE A 31 5.89 -43.15 -1.50
C PHE A 31 6.93 -43.43 -0.42
N GLU A 32 8.21 -43.33 -0.81
CA GLU A 32 9.35 -43.55 0.06
C GLU A 32 10.33 -42.38 -0.10
N GLY A 33 10.56 -41.65 1.00
CA GLY A 33 11.54 -40.58 1.06
C GLY A 33 12.85 -41.09 1.67
N TRP A 34 13.91 -41.13 0.87
CA TRP A 34 15.22 -41.66 1.26
C TRP A 34 16.22 -40.52 1.53
N VAL A 35 17.15 -40.74 2.45
CA VAL A 35 18.29 -39.84 2.67
C VAL A 35 19.27 -39.96 1.49
N ARG A 36 19.53 -38.84 0.80
CA ARG A 36 20.46 -38.75 -0.34
C ARG A 36 21.78 -38.11 0.08
N ASN A 37 22.84 -38.39 -0.68
CA ASN A 37 24.21 -37.92 -0.41
C ASN A 37 24.49 -36.46 -0.83
N SER A 38 23.50 -35.74 -1.39
CA SER A 38 23.67 -34.34 -1.82
C SER A 38 22.42 -33.50 -1.62
N ASN A 39 22.60 -32.23 -1.28
CA ASN A 39 21.55 -31.22 -1.23
C ASN A 39 22.08 -29.89 -1.79
N GLU A 40 21.40 -29.31 -2.78
CA GLU A 40 21.78 -28.03 -3.44
C GLU A 40 23.25 -27.91 -3.88
N GLY A 41 23.87 -29.04 -4.28
CA GLY A 41 25.27 -29.07 -4.73
C GLY A 41 26.31 -29.27 -3.62
N ARG A 42 25.89 -29.47 -2.36
CA ARG A 42 26.76 -29.83 -1.22
C ARG A 42 26.61 -31.30 -0.84
N GLU A 43 27.72 -31.94 -0.47
CA GLU A 43 27.73 -33.32 0.04
C GLU A 43 27.30 -33.36 1.51
N VAL A 44 26.42 -34.31 1.85
CA VAL A 44 25.80 -34.45 3.19
C VAL A 44 26.10 -35.86 3.69
N ASP A 45 26.53 -36.03 4.95
CA ASP A 45 26.91 -37.33 5.53
C ASP A 45 25.77 -38.03 6.29
N GLY A 46 24.71 -37.29 6.63
CA GLY A 46 23.52 -37.79 7.30
C GLY A 46 22.50 -36.67 7.60
N LEU A 47 21.32 -37.08 8.09
CA LEU A 47 20.24 -36.17 8.47
C LEU A 47 19.78 -36.44 9.90
N GLU A 48 19.43 -35.40 10.62
CA GLU A 48 18.76 -35.51 11.92
C GLU A 48 17.37 -34.88 11.83
N TYR A 49 16.34 -35.66 12.18
CA TYR A 49 14.95 -35.21 12.19
C TYR A 49 14.45 -35.04 13.62
N GLU A 50 14.04 -33.84 13.98
CA GLU A 50 13.41 -33.53 15.26
C GLU A 50 11.94 -33.17 15.08
N ALA A 51 11.09 -33.61 16.01
CA ALA A 51 9.66 -33.39 15.95
C ALA A 51 9.10 -33.07 17.33
N TYR A 52 8.14 -32.15 17.39
CA TYR A 52 7.31 -32.02 18.57
C TYR A 52 6.22 -33.10 18.52
N ALA A 53 6.51 -34.25 19.12
CA ALA A 53 5.80 -35.50 18.87
C ALA A 53 4.27 -35.39 19.01
N GLU A 54 3.76 -34.71 20.04
CA GLU A 54 2.31 -34.58 20.25
C GLU A 54 1.61 -33.79 19.14
N LEU A 55 2.16 -32.65 18.74
CA LEU A 55 1.60 -31.83 17.65
C LEU A 55 1.76 -32.51 16.29
N ALA A 56 2.91 -33.13 16.03
CA ALA A 56 3.16 -33.85 14.79
C ALA A 56 2.21 -35.05 14.64
N MET A 57 1.93 -35.77 15.73
CA MET A 57 0.96 -36.87 15.70
C MET A 57 -0.46 -36.40 15.40
N VAL A 58 -0.91 -35.28 16.00
CA VAL A 58 -2.24 -34.72 15.75
C VAL A 58 -2.38 -34.22 14.31
N GLU A 59 -1.41 -33.45 13.83
CA GLU A 59 -1.48 -32.85 12.49
C GLU A 59 -1.27 -33.91 11.38
N GLY A 60 -0.39 -34.87 11.61
CA GLY A 60 -0.18 -36.00 10.71
C GLY A 60 -1.44 -36.86 10.56
N GLU A 61 -2.16 -37.12 11.65
CA GLU A 61 -3.43 -37.84 11.60
C GLU A 61 -4.44 -37.07 10.74
N ARG A 62 -4.58 -35.75 10.98
CA ARG A 62 -5.48 -34.87 10.23
C ARG A 62 -5.20 -34.89 8.72
N ILE A 63 -3.93 -34.83 8.31
CA ILE A 63 -3.53 -34.88 6.89
C ILE A 63 -4.00 -36.17 6.24
N VAL A 64 -3.81 -37.32 6.90
CA VAL A 64 -4.16 -38.61 6.32
C VAL A 64 -5.67 -38.82 6.31
N GLU A 65 -6.39 -38.39 7.35
CA GLU A 65 -7.86 -38.39 7.39
C GLU A 65 -8.47 -37.53 6.27
N GLU A 66 -7.90 -36.35 6.02
CA GLU A 66 -8.29 -35.49 4.90
C GLU A 66 -8.09 -36.18 3.56
N ALA A 67 -6.96 -36.88 3.37
CA ALA A 67 -6.69 -37.65 2.15
C ALA A 67 -7.71 -38.79 1.97
N ILE A 68 -8.07 -39.48 3.06
CA ILE A 68 -9.07 -40.55 3.07
C ILE A 68 -10.43 -40.02 2.63
N ALA A 69 -10.89 -38.93 3.26
CA ALA A 69 -12.18 -38.32 2.96
C ALA A 69 -12.22 -37.73 1.54
N ARG A 70 -11.14 -37.03 1.12
CA ARG A 70 -11.08 -36.30 -0.15
C ARG A 70 -11.07 -37.20 -1.37
N TYR A 71 -10.37 -38.34 -1.30
CA TYR A 71 -10.18 -39.23 -2.45
C TYR A 71 -10.96 -40.54 -2.34
N GLY A 72 -11.76 -40.71 -1.27
CA GLY A 72 -12.57 -41.93 -1.08
C GLY A 72 -11.73 -43.21 -1.01
N ILE A 73 -10.50 -43.13 -0.52
CA ILE A 73 -9.57 -44.26 -0.46
C ILE A 73 -9.91 -45.18 0.72
N ILE A 74 -9.57 -46.46 0.60
CA ILE A 74 -9.96 -47.50 1.57
C ILE A 74 -9.13 -47.40 2.85
N ALA A 75 -7.82 -47.22 2.71
CA ALA A 75 -6.91 -47.11 3.84
C ALA A 75 -5.64 -46.36 3.44
N ALA A 76 -5.12 -45.57 4.38
CA ALA A 76 -3.80 -44.95 4.26
C ALA A 76 -3.06 -45.01 5.59
N HIS A 77 -1.74 -45.08 5.49
CA HIS A 77 -0.85 -44.95 6.64
C HIS A 77 0.43 -44.20 6.26
N CYS A 78 0.87 -43.29 7.12
CA CYS A 78 2.10 -42.53 6.97
C CYS A 78 2.99 -42.71 8.20
N VAL A 79 4.27 -43.04 7.99
CA VAL A 79 5.27 -43.15 9.04
C VAL A 79 6.42 -42.21 8.73
N HIS A 80 6.79 -41.35 9.67
CA HIS A 80 7.96 -40.49 9.55
C HIS A 80 9.01 -40.86 10.60
N ARG A 81 10.28 -40.97 10.19
CA ARG A 81 11.40 -41.21 11.10
C ARG A 81 11.84 -39.95 11.83
N THR A 82 12.24 -40.11 13.07
CA THR A 82 12.93 -39.07 13.87
C THR A 82 14.29 -39.59 14.35
N GLY A 83 15.15 -38.68 14.81
CA GLY A 83 16.53 -38.97 15.17
C GLY A 83 17.47 -38.96 13.97
N GLN A 84 18.64 -39.58 14.14
CA GLN A 84 19.69 -39.61 13.13
C GLN A 84 19.44 -40.70 12.07
N LEU A 85 19.63 -40.31 10.81
CA LEU A 85 19.50 -41.15 9.63
C LEU A 85 20.73 -41.05 8.75
N LYS A 86 21.25 -42.20 8.31
CA LYS A 86 22.36 -42.29 7.37
C LYS A 86 21.88 -42.18 5.92
N ILE A 87 22.79 -41.87 5.01
CA ILE A 87 22.54 -41.95 3.56
C ILE A 87 21.99 -43.33 3.20
N GLY A 88 20.91 -43.35 2.41
CA GLY A 88 20.21 -44.56 2.03
C GLY A 88 19.22 -45.08 3.07
N GLU A 89 19.01 -44.40 4.20
CA GLU A 89 17.93 -44.75 5.12
C GLU A 89 16.59 -44.12 4.72
N LEU A 90 15.50 -44.83 5.02
CA LEU A 90 14.14 -44.40 4.76
C LEU A 90 13.68 -43.40 5.84
N ALA A 91 13.41 -42.16 5.44
CA ALA A 91 12.97 -41.08 6.31
C ALA A 91 11.45 -41.01 6.43
N VAL A 92 10.71 -41.25 5.36
CA VAL A 92 9.24 -41.18 5.35
C VAL A 92 8.67 -42.26 4.44
N TRP A 93 7.61 -42.90 4.89
CA TRP A 93 6.87 -43.89 4.12
C TRP A 93 5.39 -43.57 4.16
N ILE A 94 4.73 -43.62 3.00
CA ILE A 94 3.29 -43.43 2.87
C ILE A 94 2.75 -44.59 2.03
N GLY A 95 1.76 -45.31 2.54
CA GLY A 95 1.03 -46.32 1.80
C GLY A 95 -0.43 -45.95 1.66
N VAL A 96 -1.00 -46.15 0.47
CA VAL A 96 -2.40 -45.90 0.16
C VAL A 96 -3.01 -47.07 -0.59
N SER A 97 -4.14 -47.57 -0.08
CA SER A 97 -5.00 -48.58 -0.69
C SER A 97 -6.31 -47.94 -1.17
N SER A 98 -6.67 -48.18 -2.42
CA SER A 98 -7.89 -47.64 -3.04
C SER A 98 -8.56 -48.65 -3.97
N ALA A 99 -9.85 -48.49 -4.23
CA ALA A 99 -10.58 -49.26 -5.24
C ALA A 99 -10.00 -49.05 -6.65
N HIS A 100 -9.46 -47.85 -6.91
CA HIS A 100 -8.95 -47.45 -8.21
C HIS A 100 -7.55 -46.81 -8.09
N ARG A 101 -6.74 -46.99 -9.14
CA ARG A 101 -5.31 -46.61 -9.12
C ARG A 101 -5.09 -45.10 -9.06
N ASP A 102 -5.98 -44.30 -9.65
CA ASP A 102 -5.78 -42.85 -9.81
C ASP A 102 -5.89 -42.13 -8.46
N GLU A 103 -6.89 -42.51 -7.67
CA GLU A 103 -7.12 -42.07 -6.31
C GLU A 103 -5.98 -42.49 -5.39
N ALA A 104 -5.40 -43.68 -5.60
CA ALA A 104 -4.22 -44.12 -4.85
C ALA A 104 -3.01 -43.20 -5.11
N PHE A 105 -2.74 -42.83 -6.37
CA PHE A 105 -1.66 -41.89 -6.70
C PHE A 105 -1.92 -40.49 -6.16
N ARG A 106 -3.13 -39.96 -6.37
CA ARG A 106 -3.50 -38.59 -5.95
C ARG A 106 -3.46 -38.44 -4.43
N ALA A 107 -3.97 -39.41 -3.68
CA ALA A 107 -3.91 -39.39 -2.23
C ALA A 107 -2.48 -39.54 -1.69
N CYS A 108 -1.67 -40.45 -2.28
CA CYS A 108 -0.28 -40.62 -1.86
C CYS A 108 0.55 -39.35 -2.09
N ARG A 109 0.35 -38.67 -3.23
CA ARG A 109 0.98 -37.38 -3.54
C ARG A 109 0.52 -36.27 -2.60
N TYR A 110 -0.79 -36.18 -2.36
CA TYR A 110 -1.34 -35.18 -1.44
C TYR A 110 -0.75 -35.32 -0.03
N ILE A 111 -0.68 -36.53 0.52
CA ILE A 111 -0.13 -36.76 1.87
C ILE A 111 1.32 -36.27 1.96
N ILE A 112 2.22 -36.60 1.01
CA ILE A 112 3.62 -36.16 1.11
C ILE A 112 3.76 -34.64 0.99
N ASP A 113 2.98 -34.00 0.12
CA ASP A 113 3.05 -32.55 -0.08
C ASP A 113 2.56 -31.82 1.18
N GLU A 114 1.48 -32.28 1.79
CA GLU A 114 0.96 -31.71 3.04
C GLU A 114 1.87 -32.00 4.24
N ILE A 115 2.49 -33.19 4.32
CA ILE A 115 3.47 -33.52 5.36
C ILE A 115 4.66 -32.54 5.30
N LYS A 116 5.15 -32.23 4.10
CA LYS A 116 6.22 -31.23 3.91
C LYS A 116 5.79 -29.80 4.25
N HIS A 117 4.49 -29.51 4.17
CA HIS A 117 3.96 -28.16 4.34
C HIS A 117 3.50 -27.86 5.77
N ARG A 118 2.86 -28.82 6.44
CA ARG A 118 2.11 -28.62 7.69
C ARG A 118 2.71 -29.34 8.89
N LEU A 119 3.44 -30.43 8.67
CA LEU A 119 3.89 -31.26 9.78
C LEU A 119 5.05 -30.57 10.54
N PRO A 120 4.96 -30.39 11.87
CA PRO A 120 6.01 -29.77 12.67
C PRO A 120 7.18 -30.73 12.92
N ILE A 121 7.92 -31.01 11.84
CA ILE A 121 9.18 -31.75 11.83
C ILE A 121 10.26 -30.87 11.20
N TRP A 122 11.40 -30.78 11.88
CA TRP A 122 12.57 -30.03 11.44
C TRP A 122 13.66 -30.99 11.01
N LYS A 123 14.41 -30.58 9.99
CA LYS A 123 15.52 -31.33 9.43
C LYS A 123 16.80 -30.56 9.68
N LYS A 124 17.77 -31.21 10.32
CA LYS A 124 19.13 -30.71 10.48
C LYS A 124 20.06 -31.51 9.58
N GLU A 125 20.83 -30.81 8.76
CA GLU A 125 21.82 -31.43 7.86
C GLU A 125 23.21 -31.38 8.49
N HIS A 126 23.95 -32.49 8.34
CA HIS A 126 25.36 -32.60 8.74
C HIS A 126 26.23 -32.64 7.47
N TYR A 127 27.11 -31.65 7.31
CA TYR A 127 27.99 -31.54 6.15
C TYR A 127 29.40 -32.07 6.46
N LEU A 128 30.11 -32.55 5.43
CA LEU A 128 31.45 -33.15 5.56
C LEU A 128 32.54 -32.18 6.07
N ASP A 129 32.28 -30.88 6.04
CA ASP A 129 33.17 -29.83 6.57
C ASP A 129 32.97 -29.56 8.08
N GLY A 130 32.00 -30.23 8.72
CA GLY A 130 31.69 -30.09 10.15
C GLY A 130 30.62 -29.02 10.46
N ASP A 131 30.10 -28.32 9.45
CA ASP A 131 29.00 -27.38 9.63
C ASP A 131 27.66 -28.12 9.81
N THR A 132 26.77 -27.54 10.62
CA THR A 132 25.37 -28.01 10.75
C THR A 132 24.42 -26.87 10.44
N SER A 133 23.39 -27.16 9.64
CA SER A 133 22.35 -26.18 9.29
C SER A 133 20.97 -26.72 9.64
N TRP A 134 20.20 -25.89 10.34
CA TRP A 134 18.78 -26.13 10.56
C TRP A 134 18.02 -25.68 9.32
N VAL A 135 17.51 -26.64 8.57
CA VAL A 135 16.65 -26.38 7.42
C VAL A 135 15.22 -26.57 7.88
N ALA A 136 14.48 -25.48 8.04
CA ALA A 136 13.03 -25.58 8.13
C ALA A 136 12.53 -26.24 6.84
N CYS A 137 11.59 -27.19 6.94
CA CYS A 137 10.80 -27.63 5.79
C CYS A 137 9.91 -26.46 5.33
N ALA A 138 10.49 -25.44 4.69
CA ALA A 138 9.78 -24.23 4.27
C ALA A 138 9.83 -24.06 2.74
N HIS A 139 8.65 -24.21 2.15
CA HIS A 139 8.06 -23.34 1.13
C HIS A 139 8.97 -22.88 -0.03
N THR A 140 9.18 -23.77 -1.00
CA THR A 140 9.40 -23.34 -2.39
C THR A 140 8.20 -23.77 -3.23
N HIS A 141 7.36 -22.78 -3.57
CA HIS A 141 6.34 -22.94 -4.59
C HIS A 141 7.05 -22.94 -5.96
N ARG A 142 7.12 -24.09 -6.62
CA ARG A 142 7.22 -24.15 -8.08
C ARG A 142 5.92 -24.77 -8.58
N ALA A 143 5.10 -23.95 -9.23
CA ALA A 143 3.98 -24.44 -10.01
C ALA A 143 4.53 -25.42 -11.05
N HIS A 144 4.04 -26.65 -11.04
CA HIS A 144 4.27 -27.61 -12.12
C HIS A 144 3.01 -27.61 -12.99
N GLU A 145 3.13 -26.99 -14.16
CA GLU A 145 2.18 -27.06 -15.27
C GLU A 145 2.36 -28.34 -16.12
N HIS A 146 1.29 -28.63 -16.87
CA HIS A 146 1.08 -29.58 -18.00
C HIS A 146 0.68 -31.03 -17.63
N GLU A 147 -0.60 -31.43 -17.70
CA GLU A 147 -1.48 -31.73 -18.88
C GLU A 147 -1.54 -33.28 -19.10
N HIS A 148 -2.65 -33.98 -19.40
CA HIS A 148 -3.71 -33.69 -20.37
C HIS A 148 -4.88 -34.75 -20.35
N LEU A 149 -6.12 -34.28 -20.67
CA LEU A 149 -7.30 -34.95 -21.33
C LEU A 149 -8.32 -35.73 -20.44
N GLN A 150 -9.64 -35.58 -20.53
CA GLN A 150 -10.59 -34.88 -21.43
C GLN A 150 -11.98 -34.83 -20.72
N ALA A 151 -12.68 -33.68 -20.76
CA ALA A 151 -14.12 -33.56 -21.04
C ALA A 151 -14.58 -32.10 -20.85
N TYR A 152 -15.40 -31.63 -21.79
CA TYR A 152 -15.99 -30.29 -21.88
C TYR A 152 -16.82 -29.93 -20.64
N GLU A 153 -16.39 -28.90 -19.91
CA GLU A 153 -17.27 -28.01 -19.15
C GLU A 153 -16.59 -26.64 -19.12
N GLN A 154 -17.34 -25.56 -19.34
CA GLN A 154 -16.84 -24.19 -19.33
C GLN A 154 -16.21 -23.89 -17.97
N THR A 155 -14.89 -24.02 -17.86
CA THR A 155 -14.14 -23.68 -16.65
C THR A 155 -14.05 -22.17 -16.57
N SER A 156 -14.88 -21.57 -15.72
CA SER A 156 -14.54 -20.28 -15.12
C SER A 156 -13.13 -20.39 -14.55
N GLU A 157 -12.25 -19.44 -14.87
CA GLU A 157 -10.93 -19.36 -14.25
C GLU A 157 -11.07 -19.52 -12.73
N PRO A 158 -10.15 -20.26 -12.06
CA PRO A 158 -10.21 -20.39 -10.61
C PRO A 158 -10.19 -18.99 -9.99
N VAL A 159 -11.32 -18.59 -9.42
CA VAL A 159 -11.47 -17.30 -8.76
C VAL A 159 -10.47 -17.27 -7.60
N PHE A 160 -9.57 -16.29 -7.59
CA PHE A 160 -8.67 -16.08 -6.47
C PHE A 160 -9.49 -15.83 -5.20
N VAL A 161 -9.28 -16.64 -4.17
CA VAL A 161 -9.89 -16.47 -2.85
C VAL A 161 -8.80 -16.12 -1.85
N PRO A 162 -8.79 -14.91 -1.27
CA PRO A 162 -7.85 -14.54 -0.22
C PRO A 162 -8.04 -15.40 1.04
N ASP A 163 -6.95 -15.77 1.70
CA ASP A 163 -6.98 -16.44 3.01
C ASP A 163 -6.79 -15.42 4.14
N TYR A 164 -7.90 -14.98 4.74
CA TYR A 164 -7.89 -14.10 5.92
C TYR A 164 -7.92 -14.86 7.25
N SER A 165 -7.75 -16.18 7.26
CA SER A 165 -7.94 -17.02 8.45
C SER A 165 -7.08 -16.59 9.66
N ARG A 166 -5.90 -16.03 9.41
CA ARG A 166 -5.01 -15.54 10.47
C ARG A 166 -5.58 -14.33 11.21
N GLN A 167 -6.21 -13.40 10.49
CA GLN A 167 -6.83 -12.22 11.10
C GLN A 167 -8.24 -12.51 11.61
N THR A 168 -9.03 -13.38 10.97
CA THR A 168 -10.37 -13.75 11.48
C THR A 168 -10.31 -14.58 12.76
N ARG A 169 -9.19 -15.24 13.06
CA ARG A 169 -8.95 -15.88 14.37
C ARG A 169 -8.82 -14.89 15.54
N LEU A 170 -8.53 -13.62 15.27
CA LEU A 170 -8.53 -12.60 16.33
C LEU A 170 -9.96 -12.36 16.78
N ARG A 171 -10.22 -12.51 18.09
CA ARG A 171 -11.55 -12.40 18.68
C ARG A 171 -12.28 -11.10 18.31
N ASP A 172 -11.53 -9.99 18.28
CA ASP A 172 -12.08 -8.66 18.00
C ASP A 172 -12.23 -8.38 16.50
N VAL A 173 -11.76 -9.28 15.63
CA VAL A 173 -11.95 -9.23 14.17
C VAL A 173 -13.05 -10.21 13.78
N GLY A 174 -12.81 -11.53 13.85
CA GLY A 174 -13.77 -12.53 13.41
C GLY A 174 -14.19 -12.38 11.93
N GLU A 175 -15.16 -13.19 11.52
CA GLU A 175 -15.78 -13.07 10.18
C GLU A 175 -16.52 -11.74 10.00
N ALA A 176 -17.12 -11.22 11.09
CA ALA A 176 -17.85 -9.95 11.05
C ALA A 176 -16.91 -8.75 10.80
N GLY A 177 -15.75 -8.73 11.43
CA GLY A 177 -14.73 -7.71 11.18
C GLY A 177 -14.16 -7.82 9.78
N GLN A 178 -13.95 -9.02 9.25
CA GLN A 178 -13.54 -9.19 7.86
C GLN A 178 -14.58 -8.64 6.88
N ALA A 179 -15.87 -8.90 7.13
CA ALA A 179 -16.95 -8.34 6.33
C ALA A 179 -17.00 -6.81 6.40
N LYS A 180 -16.71 -6.20 7.58
CA LYS A 180 -16.55 -4.75 7.70
C LYS A 180 -15.41 -4.23 6.83
N LEU A 181 -14.24 -4.88 6.87
CA LEU A 181 -13.10 -4.49 6.02
C LEU A 181 -13.46 -4.60 4.53
N ALA A 182 -14.09 -5.70 4.11
CA ALA A 182 -14.50 -5.91 2.73
C ALA A 182 -15.55 -4.90 2.23
N ALA A 183 -16.32 -4.27 3.13
CA ALA A 183 -17.26 -3.20 2.80
C ALA A 183 -16.63 -1.80 2.85
N ALA A 184 -15.50 -1.64 3.52
CA ALA A 184 -14.87 -0.35 3.76
C ALA A 184 -14.19 0.25 2.52
N ARG A 185 -14.22 1.58 2.46
CA ARG A 185 -13.61 2.38 1.41
C ARG A 185 -12.61 3.33 2.05
N VAL A 186 -11.32 3.18 1.74
CA VAL A 186 -10.24 4.02 2.30
C VAL A 186 -9.56 4.81 1.19
N LEU A 187 -9.42 6.13 1.39
CA LEU A 187 -8.62 6.99 0.53
C LEU A 187 -7.20 7.11 1.08
N VAL A 188 -6.19 6.83 0.26
CA VAL A 188 -4.78 7.01 0.58
C VAL A 188 -4.22 8.12 -0.29
N ILE A 189 -3.74 9.20 0.34
CA ILE A 189 -3.25 10.40 -0.35
C ILE A 189 -1.72 10.37 -0.31
N GLY A 190 -1.10 10.12 -1.45
CA GLY A 190 0.33 9.86 -1.59
C GLY A 190 0.62 8.36 -1.62
N ALA A 191 1.19 7.88 -2.72
CA ALA A 191 1.67 6.51 -2.94
C ALA A 191 3.22 6.45 -2.79
N GLY A 192 3.77 7.28 -1.90
CA GLY A 192 5.19 7.40 -1.59
C GLY A 192 5.65 6.50 -0.44
N GLY A 193 6.65 6.94 0.32
CA GLY A 193 7.29 6.09 1.36
C GLY A 193 6.35 5.67 2.50
N LEU A 194 5.45 6.57 2.91
CA LEU A 194 4.38 6.26 3.88
C LEU A 194 3.23 5.49 3.23
N GLY A 195 2.86 5.87 2.01
CA GLY A 195 1.72 5.29 1.29
C GLY A 195 1.93 3.84 0.87
N CYS A 196 3.15 3.46 0.46
CA CYS A 196 3.49 2.10 0.03
C CYS A 196 3.10 1.03 1.08
N PRO A 197 3.56 1.10 2.35
CA PRO A 197 3.13 0.15 3.37
C PRO A 197 1.63 0.27 3.69
N VAL A 198 1.04 1.48 3.71
CA VAL A 198 -0.41 1.65 3.94
C VAL A 198 -1.22 0.86 2.92
N LEU A 199 -0.96 1.09 1.63
CA LEU A 199 -1.65 0.40 0.53
C LEU A 199 -1.47 -1.11 0.62
N THR A 200 -0.23 -1.57 0.86
CA THR A 200 0.09 -2.99 0.95
C THR A 200 -0.65 -3.67 2.10
N TYR A 201 -0.61 -3.09 3.30
CA TYR A 201 -1.25 -3.68 4.49
C TYR A 201 -2.77 -3.61 4.43
N LEU A 202 -3.36 -2.52 3.94
CA LEU A 202 -4.81 -2.41 3.82
C LEU A 202 -5.37 -3.36 2.75
N ALA A 203 -4.68 -3.49 1.60
CA ALA A 203 -5.06 -4.46 0.58
C ALA A 203 -4.90 -5.89 1.08
N GLY A 204 -3.78 -6.22 1.75
CA GLY A 204 -3.54 -7.54 2.35
C GLY A 204 -4.56 -7.89 3.44
N ALA A 205 -5.06 -6.89 4.18
CA ALA A 205 -6.12 -7.08 5.18
C ALA A 205 -7.53 -7.24 4.57
N GLY A 206 -7.68 -7.00 3.27
CA GLY A 206 -8.96 -7.15 2.57
C GLY A 206 -9.88 -5.94 2.71
N VAL A 207 -9.34 -4.72 2.78
CA VAL A 207 -10.15 -3.50 2.64
C VAL A 207 -10.78 -3.48 1.24
N GLY A 208 -12.10 -3.37 1.16
CA GLY A 208 -12.85 -3.59 -0.08
C GLY A 208 -12.53 -2.62 -1.21
N THR A 209 -12.38 -1.33 -0.89
CA THR A 209 -12.00 -0.31 -1.88
C THR A 209 -10.86 0.56 -1.37
N LEU A 210 -9.83 0.72 -2.20
CA LEU A 210 -8.74 1.67 -1.98
C LEU A 210 -8.76 2.77 -3.05
N GLY A 211 -9.04 4.00 -2.61
CA GLY A 211 -8.77 5.19 -3.40
C GLY A 211 -7.30 5.58 -3.26
N ILE A 212 -6.61 5.88 -4.35
CA ILE A 212 -5.20 6.26 -4.36
C ILE A 212 -5.06 7.61 -5.06
N VAL A 213 -4.53 8.62 -4.38
CA VAL A 213 -4.19 9.91 -4.97
C VAL A 213 -2.67 10.03 -5.07
N ASP A 214 -2.14 10.14 -6.28
CA ASP A 214 -0.72 10.49 -6.49
C ASP A 214 -0.51 11.01 -7.92
N GLY A 215 0.07 12.20 -8.06
CA GLY A 215 0.36 12.81 -9.36
C GLY A 215 1.78 12.63 -9.85
N ASP A 216 2.66 12.03 -9.03
CA ASP A 216 4.07 11.92 -9.36
C ASP A 216 4.35 10.72 -10.28
N ARG A 217 5.45 10.84 -11.02
CA ARG A 217 6.14 9.70 -11.63
C ARG A 217 7.17 9.13 -10.67
N LEU A 218 7.44 7.84 -10.79
CA LEU A 218 8.49 7.19 -10.01
C LEU A 218 9.87 7.66 -10.47
N ASP A 219 10.70 8.08 -9.52
CA ASP A 219 12.10 8.44 -9.75
C ASP A 219 13.06 7.43 -9.09
N ALA A 220 14.28 7.27 -9.63
CA ALA A 220 15.28 6.36 -9.06
C ALA A 220 15.59 6.66 -7.58
N SER A 221 15.60 7.95 -7.19
CA SER A 221 15.81 8.40 -5.81
C SER A 221 14.70 7.98 -4.84
N ASN A 222 13.59 7.43 -5.34
CA ASN A 222 12.45 7.03 -4.51
C ASN A 222 12.58 5.58 -4.00
N LEU A 223 13.29 4.73 -4.74
CA LEU A 223 13.31 3.27 -4.53
C LEU A 223 13.83 2.84 -3.16
N HIS A 224 14.71 3.62 -2.53
CA HIS A 224 15.25 3.28 -1.21
C HIS A 224 14.21 3.31 -0.07
N ARG A 225 13.02 3.89 -0.31
CA ARG A 225 11.94 4.01 0.70
C ARG A 225 10.54 3.68 0.18
N GLN A 226 10.35 3.56 -1.14
CA GLN A 226 9.08 3.23 -1.77
C GLN A 226 9.08 1.78 -2.25
N THR A 227 9.01 0.85 -1.29
CA THR A 227 9.25 -0.58 -1.51
C THR A 227 8.14 -1.32 -2.28
N LEU A 228 7.08 -0.62 -2.69
CA LEU A 228 6.03 -1.15 -3.56
C LEU A 228 6.50 -1.27 -5.03
N TYR A 229 7.54 -0.53 -5.42
CA TYR A 229 8.00 -0.38 -6.80
C TYR A 229 9.42 -0.94 -6.98
N ASP A 230 9.79 -1.15 -8.24
CA ASP A 230 11.12 -1.61 -8.62
C ASP A 230 11.75 -0.76 -9.73
N ALA A 231 13.03 -1.02 -10.04
CA ALA A 231 13.81 -0.20 -10.96
C ALA A 231 13.26 -0.17 -12.41
N ARG A 232 12.43 -1.13 -12.80
CA ARG A 232 11.81 -1.17 -14.13
C ARG A 232 10.63 -0.21 -14.25
N ASP A 233 10.08 0.21 -13.12
CA ASP A 233 8.90 1.06 -13.04
C ASP A 233 9.25 2.57 -13.16
N ILE A 234 10.55 2.92 -13.23
CA ILE A 234 11.01 4.33 -13.24
C ILE A 234 10.39 5.08 -14.43
N GLY A 235 9.84 6.26 -14.15
CA GLY A 235 9.15 7.12 -15.11
C GLY A 235 7.66 6.87 -15.25
N GLU A 236 7.13 5.75 -14.75
CA GLU A 236 5.69 5.48 -14.73
C GLU A 236 4.98 6.27 -13.60
N LEU A 237 3.68 6.51 -13.75
CA LEU A 237 2.89 7.21 -12.73
C LEU A 237 2.70 6.34 -11.49
N LYS A 238 3.04 6.86 -10.31
CA LYS A 238 2.97 6.12 -9.04
C LYS A 238 1.57 5.59 -8.77
N VAL A 239 0.53 6.38 -9.04
CA VAL A 239 -0.87 5.97 -8.84
C VAL A 239 -1.25 4.73 -9.67
N GLN A 240 -0.74 4.63 -10.92
CA GLN A 240 -1.02 3.51 -11.81
C GLN A 240 -0.22 2.26 -11.39
N LEU A 241 1.05 2.46 -11.03
CA LEU A 241 1.90 1.40 -10.49
C LEU A 241 1.31 0.81 -9.20
N ALA A 242 0.89 1.67 -8.28
CA ALA A 242 0.27 1.27 -7.03
C ALA A 242 -0.99 0.44 -7.29
N ALA A 243 -1.88 0.91 -8.17
CA ALA A 243 -3.09 0.17 -8.54
C ALA A 243 -2.77 -1.22 -9.11
N LYS A 244 -1.78 -1.31 -10.01
CA LYS A 244 -1.32 -2.59 -10.57
C LYS A 244 -0.77 -3.53 -9.49
N ARG A 245 0.03 -3.01 -8.54
CA ARG A 245 0.62 -3.81 -7.46
C ARG A 245 -0.44 -4.29 -6.46
N ILE A 246 -1.44 -3.46 -6.16
CA ILE A 246 -2.57 -3.84 -5.30
C ILE A 246 -3.46 -4.89 -5.97
N ALA A 247 -3.80 -4.71 -7.24
CA ALA A 247 -4.57 -5.71 -7.99
C ALA A 247 -3.85 -7.06 -8.07
N ALA A 248 -2.51 -7.06 -8.19
CA ALA A 248 -1.71 -8.27 -8.17
C ALA A 248 -1.61 -8.90 -6.77
N LEU A 249 -1.53 -8.09 -5.71
CA LEU A 249 -1.46 -8.55 -4.33
C LEU A 249 -2.80 -9.16 -3.86
N ASN A 250 -3.91 -8.49 -4.15
CA ASN A 250 -5.23 -8.92 -3.76
C ASN A 250 -6.29 -8.51 -4.81
N PRO A 251 -6.57 -9.38 -5.79
CA PRO A 251 -7.58 -9.15 -6.83
C PRO A 251 -9.01 -8.87 -6.34
N THR A 252 -9.32 -9.13 -5.06
CA THR A 252 -10.65 -8.84 -4.50
C THR A 252 -10.83 -7.37 -4.08
N VAL A 253 -9.74 -6.60 -4.03
CA VAL A 253 -9.75 -5.19 -3.65
C VAL A 253 -10.02 -4.34 -4.89
N THR A 254 -11.03 -3.49 -4.82
CA THR A 254 -11.31 -2.49 -5.86
C THR A 254 -10.38 -1.30 -5.69
N VAL A 255 -9.68 -0.89 -6.75
CA VAL A 255 -8.80 0.28 -6.72
C VAL A 255 -9.40 1.42 -7.54
N GLN A 256 -9.46 2.61 -6.95
CA GLN A 256 -9.84 3.86 -7.62
C GLN A 256 -8.63 4.81 -7.65
N THR A 257 -8.29 5.33 -8.82
CA THR A 257 -7.09 6.15 -9.00
C THR A 257 -7.43 7.60 -9.27
N PHE A 258 -6.76 8.51 -8.58
CA PHE A 258 -6.80 9.95 -8.79
C PHE A 258 -5.39 10.44 -9.11
N ALA A 259 -5.10 10.63 -10.41
CA ALA A 259 -3.81 11.13 -10.85
C ALA A 259 -3.65 12.64 -10.62
N GLU A 260 -4.76 13.37 -10.50
CA GLU A 260 -4.73 14.78 -10.18
C GLU A 260 -4.60 15.00 -8.66
N PRO A 261 -3.74 15.92 -8.20
CA PRO A 261 -3.67 16.28 -6.79
C PRO A 261 -5.01 16.78 -6.24
N LEU A 262 -5.27 16.49 -4.96
CA LEU A 262 -6.40 17.10 -4.28
C LEU A 262 -6.16 18.60 -4.08
N HIS A 263 -7.24 19.35 -4.20
CA HIS A 263 -7.26 20.80 -4.07
C HIS A 263 -8.60 21.25 -3.49
N ALA A 264 -8.69 22.53 -3.13
CA ALA A 264 -9.88 23.06 -2.46
C ALA A 264 -11.19 22.84 -3.23
N GLY A 265 -11.12 22.82 -4.57
CA GLY A 265 -12.27 22.55 -5.45
C GLY A 265 -12.73 21.11 -5.62
N ASN A 266 -11.99 20.10 -5.15
CA ASN A 266 -12.40 18.69 -5.31
C ASN A 266 -12.30 17.89 -4.00
N VAL A 267 -11.54 18.35 -3.01
CA VAL A 267 -11.18 17.56 -1.83
C VAL A 267 -12.41 17.09 -1.04
N ALA A 268 -13.42 17.95 -0.88
CA ALA A 268 -14.62 17.62 -0.11
C ALA A 268 -15.46 16.52 -0.80
N ASP A 269 -15.63 16.63 -2.12
CA ASP A 269 -16.40 15.67 -2.93
C ASP A 269 -15.69 14.31 -3.00
N VAL A 270 -14.35 14.31 -3.04
CA VAL A 270 -13.56 13.08 -2.97
C VAL A 270 -13.68 12.46 -1.58
N PHE A 271 -13.51 13.23 -0.50
CA PHE A 271 -13.58 12.72 0.88
C PHE A 271 -14.94 12.07 1.18
N ALA A 272 -16.03 12.67 0.73
CA ALA A 272 -17.39 12.14 0.93
C ALA A 272 -17.63 10.74 0.34
N GLN A 273 -16.74 10.25 -0.53
CA GLN A 273 -16.80 8.93 -1.12
C GLN A 273 -16.10 7.84 -0.30
N PHE A 274 -15.46 8.16 0.82
CA PHE A 274 -14.66 7.21 1.61
C PHE A 274 -15.03 7.25 3.09
N ASP A 275 -14.87 6.11 3.76
CA ASP A 275 -15.15 5.97 5.20
C ASP A 275 -14.00 6.48 6.07
N LEU A 276 -12.79 6.53 5.50
CA LEU A 276 -11.55 6.90 6.17
C LEU A 276 -10.55 7.45 5.15
N VAL A 277 -9.78 8.45 5.56
CA VAL A 277 -8.67 9.00 4.79
C VAL A 277 -7.34 8.78 5.52
N VAL A 278 -6.31 8.38 4.77
CA VAL A 278 -4.92 8.26 5.24
C VAL A 278 -4.06 9.22 4.41
N GLU A 279 -3.51 10.22 5.07
CA GLU A 279 -2.66 11.24 4.46
C GLU A 279 -1.20 10.81 4.60
N CYS A 280 -0.54 10.58 3.47
CA CYS A 280 0.79 9.98 3.35
C CYS A 280 1.76 10.85 2.55
N THR A 281 1.45 12.13 2.34
CA THR A 281 2.34 13.06 1.64
C THR A 281 3.38 13.67 2.60
N ASP A 282 4.43 14.24 2.01
CA ASP A 282 5.43 15.03 2.72
C ASP A 282 5.16 16.55 2.64
N ASP A 283 4.00 16.94 2.08
CA ASP A 283 3.63 18.33 1.89
C ASP A 283 2.71 18.83 3.02
N MET A 284 3.14 19.93 3.66
CA MET A 284 2.34 20.57 4.69
C MET A 284 1.04 21.18 4.14
N ARG A 285 1.00 21.66 2.89
CA ARG A 285 -0.25 22.23 2.34
C ARG A 285 -1.31 21.15 2.20
N SER A 286 -0.93 20.00 1.66
CA SER A 286 -1.77 18.80 1.58
C SER A 286 -2.33 18.42 2.95
N ARG A 287 -1.51 18.40 4.02
CA ARG A 287 -1.96 18.09 5.38
C ARG A 287 -3.04 19.02 5.90
N TYR A 288 -2.85 20.33 5.74
CA TYR A 288 -3.84 21.32 6.18
C TYR A 288 -5.12 21.24 5.34
N LEU A 289 -5.00 21.07 4.02
CA LEU A 289 -6.14 20.86 3.12
C LEU A 289 -6.95 19.62 3.52
N CYS A 290 -6.28 18.49 3.74
CA CYS A 290 -6.90 17.24 4.15
C CYS A 290 -7.55 17.34 5.53
N ASN A 291 -6.90 18.02 6.48
CA ASN A 291 -7.47 18.28 7.79
C ASN A 291 -8.77 19.09 7.69
N ASP A 292 -8.77 20.15 6.89
CA ASP A 292 -9.92 21.03 6.77
C ASP A 292 -11.09 20.32 6.08
N ALA A 293 -10.80 19.54 5.05
CA ALA A 293 -11.79 18.67 4.40
C ALA A 293 -12.35 17.60 5.35
N ALA A 294 -11.50 16.96 6.16
CA ALA A 294 -11.92 15.97 7.17
C ALA A 294 -12.88 16.59 8.19
N VAL A 295 -12.52 17.76 8.74
CA VAL A 295 -13.37 18.49 9.70
C VAL A 295 -14.71 18.89 9.09
N LEU A 296 -14.73 19.32 7.82
CA LEU A 296 -15.96 19.75 7.16
C LEU A 296 -16.88 18.59 6.76
N THR A 297 -16.30 17.47 6.31
CA THR A 297 -17.06 16.30 5.86
C THR A 297 -17.42 15.34 7.00
N GLY A 298 -16.74 15.44 8.14
CA GLY A 298 -16.84 14.47 9.23
C GLY A 298 -16.11 13.16 8.95
N THR A 299 -15.30 13.09 7.89
CA THR A 299 -14.55 11.89 7.50
C THR A 299 -13.29 11.76 8.37
N PRO A 300 -13.09 10.65 9.10
CA PRO A 300 -11.88 10.44 9.88
C PRO A 300 -10.62 10.50 9.01
N LEU A 301 -9.54 11.02 9.58
CA LEU A 301 -8.26 11.27 8.92
C LEU A 301 -7.10 10.78 9.78
N ILE A 302 -6.17 10.07 9.17
CA ILE A 302 -4.90 9.68 9.80
C ILE A 302 -3.77 10.45 9.13
N LEU A 303 -3.07 11.25 9.92
CA LEU A 303 -1.93 12.05 9.49
C LEU A 303 -0.65 11.38 9.98
N ALA A 304 0.39 11.36 9.15
CA ALA A 304 1.74 11.08 9.60
C ALA A 304 2.76 11.97 8.91
N SER A 305 3.90 12.14 9.57
CA SER A 305 5.06 12.84 9.04
C SER A 305 6.33 12.13 9.46
N ILE A 306 7.39 12.29 8.68
CA ILE A 306 8.71 11.72 8.96
C ILE A 306 9.78 12.77 8.74
N TYR A 307 10.82 12.73 9.56
CA TYR A 307 11.97 13.60 9.47
C TYR A 307 13.19 12.85 10.02
N GLN A 308 14.21 12.64 9.19
CA GLN A 308 15.42 11.90 9.55
C GLN A 308 15.13 10.48 10.11
N TYR A 309 15.18 10.32 11.43
CA TYR A 309 14.96 9.08 12.19
C TYR A 309 13.66 9.10 13.00
N GLU A 310 12.90 10.18 12.91
CA GLU A 310 11.72 10.44 13.71
C GLU A 310 10.47 10.46 12.84
N GLY A 311 9.34 10.20 13.48
CA GLY A 311 8.03 10.30 12.87
C GLY A 311 6.98 10.78 13.84
N GLN A 312 5.91 11.32 13.29
CA GLN A 312 4.74 11.76 14.03
C GLN A 312 3.51 11.10 13.45
N LEU A 313 2.55 10.75 14.30
CA LEU A 313 1.28 10.17 13.89
C LEU A 313 0.14 10.80 14.70
N GLN A 314 -0.92 11.21 14.01
CA GLN A 314 -2.13 11.77 14.63
C GLN A 314 -3.37 11.16 13.99
N VAL A 315 -4.33 10.78 14.82
CA VAL A 315 -5.66 10.37 14.36
C VAL A 315 -6.65 11.51 14.63
N VAL A 316 -7.20 12.08 13.57
CA VAL A 316 -8.28 13.07 13.61
C VAL A 316 -9.59 12.33 13.37
N THR A 317 -10.40 12.15 14.41
CA THR A 317 -11.67 11.42 14.29
C THR A 317 -12.76 12.21 13.57
N ALA A 318 -12.54 13.52 13.33
CA ALA A 318 -13.47 14.44 12.69
C ALA A 318 -14.87 14.52 13.35
N LYS A 319 -15.00 14.05 14.59
CA LYS A 319 -16.24 14.19 15.37
C LYS A 319 -16.32 15.61 15.96
N PRO A 320 -17.52 16.21 16.08
CA PRO A 320 -17.69 17.48 16.77
C PRO A 320 -17.04 17.47 18.16
N GLY A 321 -16.20 18.49 18.43
CA GLY A 321 -15.46 18.62 19.69
C GLY A 321 -14.15 17.83 19.79
N ALA A 322 -13.85 16.92 18.85
CA ALA A 322 -12.55 16.26 18.79
C ALA A 322 -11.48 17.23 18.24
N PRO A 323 -10.22 17.17 18.74
CA PRO A 323 -9.16 18.02 18.23
C PRO A 323 -8.74 17.59 16.81
N CYS A 324 -8.29 18.57 16.04
CA CYS A 324 -7.78 18.40 14.68
C CYS A 324 -6.32 18.87 14.59
N LEU A 325 -5.71 18.84 13.40
CA LEU A 325 -4.36 19.36 13.16
C LEU A 325 -4.23 20.81 13.65
N ARG A 326 -5.22 21.65 13.35
CA ARG A 326 -5.22 23.08 13.70
C ARG A 326 -5.36 23.35 15.20
N CYS A 327 -5.88 22.40 15.99
CA CYS A 327 -5.89 22.56 17.44
C CYS A 327 -4.47 22.49 18.03
N LEU A 328 -3.57 21.77 17.37
CA LEU A 328 -2.17 21.68 17.76
C LEU A 328 -1.32 22.74 17.05
N TRP A 329 -1.56 22.96 15.76
CA TRP A 329 -0.85 23.93 14.93
C TRP A 329 -1.83 24.84 14.18
N PRO A 330 -2.31 25.93 14.82
CA PRO A 330 -3.41 26.76 14.30
C PRO A 330 -3.20 27.32 12.90
N GLN A 331 -1.97 27.76 12.63
CA GLN A 331 -1.60 28.37 11.37
C GLN A 331 -0.67 27.44 10.58
N GLN A 332 -0.94 27.35 9.28
CA GLN A 332 -0.04 26.69 8.36
C GLN A 332 1.29 27.47 8.33
N PRO A 333 2.45 26.78 8.48
CA PRO A 333 3.75 27.43 8.33
C PRO A 333 3.90 28.08 6.95
N ALA A 334 4.61 29.21 6.89
CA ALA A 334 4.94 29.84 5.61
C ALA A 334 5.77 28.88 4.73
N PRO A 335 5.64 28.95 3.39
CA PRO A 335 6.41 28.11 2.48
C PRO A 335 7.92 28.26 2.73
N GLY A 336 8.65 27.14 2.82
CA GLY A 336 10.10 27.11 3.06
C GLY A 336 10.54 27.24 4.52
N VAL A 337 9.62 27.42 5.48
CA VAL A 337 9.95 27.40 6.92
C VAL A 337 10.06 25.98 7.47
N ALA A 338 9.26 25.06 6.93
CA ALA A 338 9.39 23.63 7.23
C ALA A 338 10.32 22.98 6.20
N GLY A 339 11.38 22.32 6.66
CA GLY A 339 12.30 21.59 5.79
C GLY A 339 11.61 20.42 5.10
N THR A 340 12.06 20.08 3.88
CA THR A 340 11.54 18.92 3.14
C THR A 340 12.35 17.66 3.44
N CYS A 341 11.74 16.49 3.22
CA CYS A 341 12.43 15.20 3.30
C CYS A 341 13.61 15.11 2.30
N VAL A 342 13.53 15.85 1.19
CA VAL A 342 14.58 15.91 0.16
C VAL A 342 15.82 16.64 0.67
N GLU A 343 15.63 17.76 1.37
CA GLU A 343 16.73 18.57 1.90
C GLU A 343 17.37 17.98 3.15
N SER A 344 16.57 17.31 3.98
CA SER A 344 17.02 16.82 5.30
C SER A 344 17.39 15.34 5.32
N GLY A 345 17.02 14.58 4.27
CA GLY A 345 17.17 13.15 4.18
C GLY A 345 16.19 12.36 5.08
N VAL A 346 15.93 11.12 4.71
CA VAL A 346 15.09 10.21 5.50
C VAL A 346 15.56 8.76 5.38
N LEU A 347 15.61 8.06 6.51
CA LEU A 347 15.94 6.64 6.53
C LEU A 347 14.71 5.82 6.08
N GLY A 348 14.83 5.02 5.02
CA GLY A 348 13.71 4.30 4.41
C GLY A 348 12.82 3.50 5.40
N PRO A 349 13.40 2.72 6.31
CA PRO A 349 12.66 2.05 7.39
C PRO A 349 11.75 2.97 8.23
N VAL A 350 12.09 4.24 8.42
CA VAL A 350 11.24 5.20 9.16
C VAL A 350 9.91 5.39 8.43
N ALA A 351 9.95 5.59 7.11
CA ALA A 351 8.74 5.66 6.30
C ALA A 351 7.93 4.35 6.35
N GLY A 352 8.62 3.20 6.28
CA GLY A 352 8.01 1.88 6.38
C GLY A 352 7.26 1.65 7.69
N VAL A 353 7.90 1.97 8.82
CA VAL A 353 7.32 1.82 10.17
C VAL A 353 6.13 2.76 10.35
N LEU A 354 6.29 4.05 10.06
CA LEU A 354 5.21 5.03 10.28
C LEU A 354 4.01 4.74 9.37
N GLY A 355 4.22 4.34 8.11
CA GLY A 355 3.13 3.93 7.24
C GLY A 355 2.44 2.63 7.70
N ALA A 356 3.18 1.66 8.25
CA ALA A 356 2.56 0.49 8.90
C ALA A 356 1.75 0.87 10.15
N MET A 357 2.20 1.87 10.91
CA MET A 357 1.44 2.42 12.04
C MET A 357 0.18 3.14 11.57
N GLN A 358 0.22 3.88 10.45
CA GLN A 358 -0.97 4.46 9.83
C GLN A 358 -1.98 3.37 9.42
N ALA A 359 -1.52 2.31 8.76
CA ALA A 359 -2.37 1.16 8.42
C ALA A 359 -2.99 0.51 9.66
N THR A 360 -2.23 0.41 10.75
CA THR A 360 -2.73 -0.12 12.01
C THR A 360 -3.85 0.75 12.60
N GLU A 361 -3.68 2.08 12.62
CA GLU A 361 -4.75 2.99 13.06
C GLU A 361 -5.99 2.93 12.15
N ALA A 362 -5.78 2.75 10.85
CA ALA A 362 -6.86 2.60 9.89
C ALA A 362 -7.69 1.34 10.17
N LEU A 363 -7.03 0.19 10.34
CA LEU A 363 -7.71 -1.06 10.69
C LEU A 363 -8.42 -0.96 12.03
N LYS A 364 -7.80 -0.34 13.05
CA LYS A 364 -8.46 -0.11 14.35
C LYS A 364 -9.72 0.75 14.24
N LEU A 365 -9.71 1.78 13.37
CA LEU A 365 -10.89 2.60 13.09
C LEU A 365 -12.00 1.79 12.43
N LEU A 366 -11.70 1.07 11.34
CA LEU A 366 -12.68 0.33 10.56
C LEU A 366 -13.30 -0.84 11.32
N LEU A 367 -12.52 -1.46 12.21
CA LEU A 367 -12.93 -2.61 13.01
C LEU A 367 -13.54 -2.22 14.36
N ASP A 368 -13.55 -0.93 14.71
CA ASP A 368 -13.93 -0.41 16.03
C ASP A 368 -13.10 -1.01 17.18
N LEU A 369 -11.81 -1.27 16.95
CA LEU A 369 -10.92 -1.81 17.97
C LEU A 369 -10.64 -0.79 19.08
N PRO A 370 -10.32 -1.24 20.31
CA PRO A 370 -9.96 -0.36 21.41
C PRO A 370 -8.83 0.59 21.02
N ARG A 371 -9.04 1.87 21.30
CA ARG A 371 -8.04 2.92 21.12
C ARG A 371 -7.95 3.77 22.39
N PRO A 372 -6.76 4.33 22.67
CA PRO A 372 -6.64 5.29 23.75
C PRO A 372 -7.61 6.46 23.56
N VAL A 373 -8.28 6.85 24.64
CA VAL A 373 -9.29 7.93 24.63
C VAL A 373 -8.64 9.33 24.62
N ASP A 374 -7.35 9.40 24.94
CA ASP A 374 -6.56 10.62 24.85
C ASP A 374 -6.27 10.92 23.38
N HIS A 375 -6.89 11.97 22.87
CA HIS A 375 -6.49 12.56 21.60
C HIS A 375 -5.06 13.08 21.75
N ALA A 376 -4.10 12.45 21.07
CA ALA A 376 -2.68 12.75 21.22
C ALA A 376 -1.95 12.70 19.89
N LEU A 377 -0.89 13.50 19.79
CA LEU A 377 0.17 13.32 18.79
C LEU A 377 1.14 12.26 19.31
N LEU A 378 1.31 11.18 18.55
CA LEU A 378 2.34 10.19 18.83
C LEU A 378 3.64 10.61 18.14
N LEU A 379 4.69 10.80 18.93
CA LEU A 379 6.06 10.97 18.46
C LEU A 379 6.77 9.63 18.56
N VAL A 380 7.52 9.28 17.53
CA VAL A 380 8.32 8.05 17.45
C VAL A 380 9.73 8.43 17.05
N ASN A 381 10.72 8.04 17.85
CA ASN A 381 12.13 8.17 17.49
C ASN A 381 12.70 6.75 17.32
N LEU A 382 13.01 6.37 16.09
CA LEU A 382 13.50 5.03 15.77
C LEU A 382 15.00 4.87 15.99
N LEU A 383 15.74 5.96 16.14
CA LEU A 383 17.15 5.89 16.51
C LEU A 383 17.31 5.46 17.97
N GLU A 384 16.46 5.99 18.85
CA GLU A 384 16.42 5.64 20.28
C GLU A 384 15.48 4.47 20.60
N GLY A 385 14.56 4.13 19.68
CA GLY A 385 13.51 3.15 19.92
C GLY A 385 12.45 3.63 20.92
N SER A 386 12.24 4.95 21.00
CA SER A 386 11.34 5.58 21.98
C SER A 386 10.05 6.08 21.32
N SER A 387 8.98 6.18 22.13
CA SER A 387 7.74 6.82 21.71
C SER A 387 7.15 7.68 22.82
N GLN A 388 6.56 8.81 22.44
CA GLN A 388 5.95 9.75 23.37
C GLN A 388 4.57 10.16 22.87
N ARG A 389 3.57 10.18 23.75
CA ARG A 389 2.24 10.71 23.46
C ARG A 389 2.15 12.13 24.00
N LEU A 390 1.84 13.09 23.13
CA LEU A 390 1.58 14.47 23.49
C LEU A 390 0.06 14.72 23.44
N PRO A 391 -0.63 14.86 24.58
CA PRO A 391 -2.07 15.14 24.60
C PRO A 391 -2.40 16.45 23.90
N ILE A 392 -3.54 16.47 23.20
CA ILE A 392 -4.03 17.65 22.49
C ILE A 392 -5.25 18.20 23.23
N ASP A 393 -5.13 19.41 23.78
CA ASP A 393 -6.25 20.13 24.37
C ASP A 393 -7.10 20.78 23.28
N SER A 394 -8.22 20.12 22.94
CA SER A 394 -9.18 20.64 21.97
C SER A 394 -9.84 21.95 22.39
N ALA A 395 -10.09 22.18 23.68
CA ALA A 395 -10.76 23.37 24.17
C ALA A 395 -9.85 24.59 24.02
N GLN A 396 -8.58 24.45 24.40
CA GLN A 396 -7.58 25.50 24.21
C GLN A 396 -7.34 25.76 22.72
N GLY A 397 -7.12 24.70 21.92
CA GLY A 397 -6.89 24.83 20.48
C GLY A 397 -8.05 25.53 19.77
N CYS A 398 -9.27 25.04 19.95
CA CYS A 398 -10.47 25.62 19.33
C CYS A 398 -10.68 27.09 19.73
N ALA A 399 -10.44 27.45 20.99
CA ALA A 399 -10.55 28.83 21.46
C ALA A 399 -9.55 29.76 20.77
N LEU A 400 -8.32 29.30 20.52
CA LEU A 400 -7.27 30.11 19.88
C LEU A 400 -7.59 30.45 18.41
N HIS A 401 -8.25 29.56 17.68
CA HIS A 401 -8.55 29.78 16.26
C HIS A 401 -10.03 30.04 15.95
N GLY A 402 -10.91 30.08 16.95
CA GLY A 402 -12.33 30.45 16.77
C GLY A 402 -13.24 29.31 16.31
N GLY A 403 -12.84 28.05 16.54
CA GLY A 403 -13.60 26.84 16.20
C GLY A 403 -13.15 26.15 14.90
N CYS A 404 -13.03 24.82 14.93
CA CYS A 404 -12.46 24.04 13.81
C CYS A 404 -13.24 24.18 12.50
N ILE A 405 -14.58 24.12 12.56
CA ILE A 405 -15.43 24.14 11.35
C ILE A 405 -15.31 25.47 10.61
N GLU A 406 -15.37 26.59 11.33
CA GLU A 406 -15.32 27.92 10.72
C GLU A 406 -13.93 28.20 10.13
N VAL A 407 -12.87 27.79 10.83
CA VAL A 407 -11.50 27.92 10.31
C VAL A 407 -11.29 27.07 9.07
N ALA A 408 -11.72 25.80 9.10
CA ALA A 408 -11.63 24.92 7.95
C ALA A 408 -12.40 25.47 6.74
N ARG A 409 -13.62 26.00 6.97
CA ARG A 409 -14.44 26.65 5.93
C ARG A 409 -13.72 27.85 5.33
N ARG A 410 -13.24 28.77 6.16
CA ARG A 410 -12.52 29.96 5.70
C ARG A 410 -11.26 29.59 4.92
N ALA A 411 -10.48 28.62 5.42
CA ALA A 411 -9.27 28.16 4.76
C ALA A 411 -9.55 27.53 3.39
N LEU A 412 -10.59 26.70 3.28
CA LEU A 412 -10.99 26.10 2.01
C LEU A 412 -11.50 27.15 1.02
N THR A 413 -12.33 28.11 1.47
CA THR A 413 -12.77 29.23 0.64
C THR A 413 -11.60 30.07 0.14
N GLN A 414 -10.67 30.42 1.03
CA GLN A 414 -9.46 31.16 0.64
C GLN A 414 -8.64 30.37 -0.39
N ALA A 415 -8.44 29.07 -0.19
CA ALA A 415 -7.72 28.24 -1.14
C ALA A 415 -8.44 28.10 -2.50
N LEU A 416 -9.77 28.11 -2.52
CA LEU A 416 -10.56 28.18 -3.76
C LEU A 416 -10.36 29.51 -4.48
N GLU A 417 -10.40 30.62 -3.76
CA GLU A 417 -10.19 31.96 -4.30
C GLU A 417 -8.76 32.13 -4.83
N GLU A 418 -7.75 31.64 -4.11
CA GLU A 418 -6.35 31.62 -4.53
C GLU A 418 -6.17 30.81 -5.81
N ARG A 419 -6.81 29.64 -5.92
CA ARG A 419 -6.80 28.84 -7.15
C ARG A 419 -7.52 29.54 -8.30
N ALA A 420 -8.59 30.29 -8.04
CA ALA A 420 -9.25 31.07 -9.07
C ALA A 420 -8.37 32.21 -9.61
N VAL A 421 -7.27 32.57 -8.92
CA VAL A 421 -6.29 33.54 -9.43
C VAL A 421 -5.40 32.92 -10.50
N ASP A 422 -4.83 31.75 -10.25
CA ASP A 422 -3.90 31.08 -11.16
C ASP A 422 -4.66 30.16 -12.14
N LEU A 423 -4.74 30.54 -13.41
CA LEU A 423 -5.48 29.84 -14.45
C LEU A 423 -4.54 29.08 -15.38
N ALA A 424 -4.90 27.85 -15.72
CA ALA A 424 -4.19 27.06 -16.72
C ALA A 424 -4.85 27.22 -18.09
N PHE A 425 -4.03 27.32 -19.12
CA PHE A 425 -4.40 27.30 -20.53
C PHE A 425 -3.34 26.46 -21.26
N ASP A 426 -3.75 25.70 -22.27
CA ASP A 426 -2.81 24.85 -23.02
C ASP A 426 -1.91 25.69 -23.95
N ASP A 427 -2.47 26.78 -24.48
CA ASP A 427 -1.78 27.79 -25.27
C ASP A 427 -2.38 29.20 -25.07
N PHE A 428 -1.73 30.23 -25.65
CA PHE A 428 -2.19 31.61 -25.51
C PHE A 428 -3.44 31.94 -26.31
N ASP A 429 -3.71 31.21 -27.41
CA ASP A 429 -4.86 31.46 -28.26
C ASP A 429 -6.15 31.07 -27.54
N GLU A 430 -6.11 29.99 -26.74
CA GLU A 430 -7.20 29.60 -25.85
C GLU A 430 -7.53 30.70 -24.83
N ALA A 431 -6.52 31.29 -24.19
CA ALA A 431 -6.70 32.37 -23.23
C ALA A 431 -7.35 33.60 -23.90
N ILE A 432 -6.86 33.98 -25.08
CA ILE A 432 -7.41 35.11 -25.85
C ILE A 432 -8.84 34.82 -26.28
N ALA A 433 -9.14 33.60 -26.76
CA ALA A 433 -10.49 33.17 -27.14
C ALA A 433 -11.46 33.18 -25.95
N ALA A 434 -10.98 32.89 -24.74
CA ALA A 434 -11.73 33.01 -23.49
C ALA A 434 -11.93 34.47 -23.01
N GLY A 435 -11.45 35.45 -23.80
CA GLY A 435 -11.64 36.87 -23.58
C GLY A 435 -10.62 37.53 -22.66
N TYR A 436 -9.44 36.92 -22.47
CA TYR A 436 -8.37 37.48 -21.66
C TYR A 436 -7.49 38.45 -22.43
N THR A 437 -7.25 39.62 -21.85
CA THR A 437 -6.16 40.51 -22.26
C THR A 437 -4.88 40.04 -21.59
N LEU A 438 -3.86 39.71 -22.39
CA LEU A 438 -2.56 39.25 -21.91
C LEU A 438 -1.66 40.42 -21.51
N ILE A 439 -1.07 40.31 -20.33
CA ILE A 439 -0.10 41.30 -19.81
C ILE A 439 1.18 40.59 -19.41
N ASP A 440 2.26 40.91 -20.12
CA ASP A 440 3.57 40.36 -19.83
C ASP A 440 4.24 41.19 -18.72
N VAL A 441 4.46 40.54 -17.58
CA VAL A 441 4.97 41.16 -16.35
C VAL A 441 6.47 40.93 -16.15
N ARG A 442 7.12 40.35 -17.16
CA ARG A 442 8.57 40.17 -17.17
C ARG A 442 9.29 41.50 -17.38
N GLU A 443 10.57 41.52 -17.05
CA GLU A 443 11.41 42.68 -17.33
C GLU A 443 11.69 42.80 -18.84
N LEU A 444 12.00 44.01 -19.32
CA LEU A 444 12.13 44.29 -20.76
C LEU A 444 13.23 43.46 -21.45
N ASP A 445 14.28 43.10 -20.72
CA ASP A 445 15.36 42.23 -21.18
C ASP A 445 14.89 40.77 -21.36
N GLU A 446 14.10 40.25 -20.40
CA GLU A 446 13.46 38.94 -20.51
C GLU A 446 12.51 38.88 -21.72
N ILE A 447 11.71 39.93 -21.94
CA ILE A 447 10.78 40.03 -23.07
C ILE A 447 11.53 40.10 -24.39
N SER A 448 12.64 40.86 -24.44
CA SER A 448 13.46 40.99 -25.65
C SER A 448 14.16 39.68 -26.00
N ALA A 449 14.63 38.93 -24.99
CA ALA A 449 15.30 37.64 -25.18
C ALA A 449 14.32 36.54 -25.61
N GLN A 450 13.10 36.55 -25.07
CA GLN A 450 12.05 35.58 -25.40
C GLN A 450 10.69 36.28 -25.53
N PRO A 451 10.37 36.86 -26.69
CA PRO A 451 9.07 37.48 -26.92
C PRO A 451 7.95 36.45 -26.87
N LEU A 452 6.76 36.86 -26.42
CA LEU A 452 5.58 36.03 -26.53
C LEU A 452 5.19 35.86 -28.01
N PRO A 453 4.66 34.69 -28.41
CA PRO A 453 4.23 34.44 -29.79
C PRO A 453 2.96 35.21 -30.18
N VAL A 454 2.31 35.85 -29.22
CA VAL A 454 1.05 36.58 -29.36
C VAL A 454 1.21 38.04 -28.89
N GLN A 455 0.28 38.90 -29.28
CA GLN A 455 0.26 40.28 -28.81
C GLN A 455 -0.10 40.33 -27.32
N ALA A 456 0.84 40.81 -26.51
CA ALA A 456 0.64 41.07 -25.10
C ALA A 456 1.07 42.49 -24.74
N ARG A 457 0.40 43.11 -23.78
CA ARG A 457 0.80 44.40 -23.24
C ARG A 457 1.97 44.19 -22.26
N SER A 458 3.10 44.85 -22.49
CA SER A 458 4.24 44.80 -21.56
C SER A 458 4.03 45.76 -20.40
N LEU A 459 4.06 45.25 -19.18
CA LEU A 459 3.92 45.99 -17.93
C LEU A 459 4.80 45.30 -16.87
N PRO A 460 6.08 45.70 -16.72
CA PRO A 460 6.98 45.09 -15.75
C PRO A 460 6.35 45.05 -14.36
N SER A 461 6.58 43.97 -13.61
CA SER A 461 5.86 43.75 -12.34
C SER A 461 6.00 44.88 -11.33
N THR A 462 7.10 45.63 -11.39
CA THR A 462 7.37 46.79 -10.53
C THR A 462 6.40 47.95 -10.76
N GLN A 463 5.74 48.01 -11.93
CA GLN A 463 4.85 49.10 -12.34
C GLN A 463 3.37 48.70 -12.29
N ILE A 464 3.07 47.42 -12.05
CA ILE A 464 1.69 46.91 -12.12
C ILE A 464 0.76 47.54 -11.10
N GLU A 465 1.20 47.66 -9.84
CA GLU A 465 0.37 48.24 -8.79
C GLU A 465 0.07 49.72 -9.07
N ALA A 466 1.04 50.46 -9.62
CA ALA A 466 0.87 51.87 -9.96
C ALA A 466 -0.10 52.09 -11.13
N LEU A 467 -0.27 51.09 -12.00
CA LEU A 467 -1.11 51.15 -13.21
C LEU A 467 -2.35 50.26 -13.08
N ALA A 468 -2.70 49.85 -11.86
CA ALA A 468 -3.85 49.02 -11.53
C ALA A 468 -5.17 49.55 -12.13
N SER A 469 -5.39 50.87 -12.10
CA SER A 469 -6.59 51.51 -12.66
C SER A 469 -6.76 51.28 -14.17
N GLU A 470 -5.67 51.09 -14.91
CA GLU A 470 -5.70 50.79 -16.34
C GLU A 470 -6.07 49.34 -16.65
N LEU A 471 -6.03 48.47 -15.63
CA LEU A 471 -6.38 47.05 -15.70
C LEU A 471 -7.85 46.78 -15.33
N ALA A 472 -8.64 47.82 -15.10
CA ALA A 472 -10.00 47.71 -14.57
C ALA A 472 -11.06 47.22 -15.59
N LEU A 473 -10.71 47.12 -16.87
CA LEU A 473 -11.64 46.74 -17.95
C LEU A 473 -11.33 45.34 -18.50
N GLY A 474 -12.34 44.48 -18.55
CA GLY A 474 -12.25 43.13 -19.11
C GLY A 474 -11.51 42.12 -18.21
N ARG A 475 -11.33 40.88 -18.70
CA ARG A 475 -10.56 39.85 -18.00
C ARG A 475 -9.08 40.03 -18.32
N VAL A 476 -8.22 40.04 -17.30
CA VAL A 476 -6.77 40.25 -17.46
C VAL A 476 -6.03 38.99 -17.03
N LEU A 477 -5.07 38.54 -17.85
CA LEU A 477 -4.17 37.44 -17.53
C LEU A 477 -2.72 37.94 -17.50
N LEU A 478 -2.14 37.95 -16.30
CA LEU A 478 -0.74 38.29 -16.07
C LEU A 478 0.14 37.08 -16.40
N VAL A 479 1.20 37.32 -17.17
CA VAL A 479 2.11 36.28 -17.67
C VAL A 479 3.53 36.61 -17.23
N CYS A 480 4.22 35.63 -16.63
CA CYS A 480 5.66 35.72 -16.39
C CYS A 480 6.35 34.39 -16.72
N SER A 481 7.67 34.32 -16.50
CA SER A 481 8.48 33.15 -16.86
C SER A 481 8.05 31.86 -16.13
N THR A 482 7.68 31.93 -14.84
CA THR A 482 7.39 30.74 -13.99
C THR A 482 6.04 30.79 -13.24
N GLY A 483 5.19 31.77 -13.53
CA GLY A 483 3.91 31.99 -12.82
C GLY A 483 4.04 32.62 -11.42
N ARG A 484 5.23 32.59 -10.80
CA ARG A 484 5.43 33.12 -9.43
C ARG A 484 5.19 34.62 -9.32
N ARG A 485 5.78 35.38 -10.24
CA ARG A 485 5.72 36.86 -10.26
C ARG A 485 4.31 37.34 -10.64
N SER A 486 3.73 36.77 -11.69
CA SER A 486 2.35 37.07 -12.12
C SER A 486 1.35 36.72 -11.03
N GLY A 487 1.51 35.57 -10.35
CA GLY A 487 0.63 35.15 -9.28
C GLY A 487 0.67 36.08 -8.07
N HIS A 488 1.86 36.54 -7.66
CA HIS A 488 1.99 37.54 -6.60
C HIS A 488 1.29 38.86 -6.96
N ALA A 489 1.54 39.38 -8.17
CA ALA A 489 0.92 40.62 -8.64
C ALA A 489 -0.61 40.51 -8.75
N ALA A 490 -1.13 39.40 -9.30
CA ALA A 490 -2.56 39.16 -9.40
C ALA A 490 -3.23 39.09 -8.03
N ARG A 491 -2.59 38.45 -7.03
CA ARG A 491 -3.08 38.43 -5.64
C ARG A 491 -3.12 39.83 -5.03
N SER A 492 -2.04 40.61 -5.12
CA SER A 492 -1.98 42.00 -4.61
C SER A 492 -3.09 42.87 -5.21
N LEU A 493 -3.32 42.79 -6.52
CA LEU A 493 -4.39 43.55 -7.18
C LEU A 493 -5.80 43.10 -6.75
N ARG A 494 -6.02 41.80 -6.55
CA ARG A 494 -7.30 41.27 -6.08
C ARG A 494 -7.60 41.68 -4.64
N GLU A 495 -6.60 41.80 -3.78
CA GLU A 495 -6.75 42.37 -2.42
C GLU A 495 -7.22 43.83 -2.47
N GLN A 496 -6.91 44.56 -3.54
CA GLN A 496 -7.40 45.92 -3.81
C GLN A 496 -8.77 45.94 -4.51
N GLY A 497 -9.44 44.79 -4.65
CA GLY A 497 -10.78 44.64 -5.25
C GLY A 497 -10.80 44.33 -6.74
N MET A 498 -9.64 44.12 -7.38
CA MET A 498 -9.55 43.83 -8.83
C MET A 498 -9.74 42.34 -9.14
N HIS A 499 -10.95 41.83 -8.93
CA HIS A 499 -11.26 40.41 -9.12
C HIS A 499 -11.24 39.94 -10.59
N ASN A 500 -11.05 40.84 -11.55
CA ASN A 500 -10.93 40.54 -12.99
C ASN A 500 -9.49 40.17 -13.41
N VAL A 501 -8.52 40.25 -12.50
CA VAL A 501 -7.10 39.95 -12.76
C VAL A 501 -6.77 38.53 -12.32
N HIS A 502 -6.09 37.81 -13.20
CA HIS A 502 -5.65 36.43 -13.04
C HIS A 502 -4.19 36.29 -13.44
N SER A 503 -3.57 35.17 -13.09
CA SER A 503 -2.19 34.83 -13.43
C SER A 503 -2.19 33.54 -14.25
N LEU A 504 -1.28 33.45 -15.21
CA LEU A 504 -1.05 32.20 -15.93
C LEU A 504 -0.30 31.21 -15.01
N ALA A 505 -0.97 30.11 -14.67
CA ALA A 505 -0.41 29.06 -13.84
C ALA A 505 0.86 28.47 -14.48
N GLY A 506 1.95 28.42 -13.72
CA GLY A 506 3.27 27.95 -14.21
C GLY A 506 3.99 28.89 -15.20
N GLY A 507 3.34 29.97 -15.63
CA GLY A 507 3.91 30.95 -16.56
C GLY A 507 4.20 30.39 -17.94
N ILE A 508 5.07 31.07 -18.69
CA ILE A 508 5.47 30.66 -20.05
C ILE A 508 6.10 29.26 -20.05
N ALA A 509 6.81 28.89 -18.98
CA ALA A 509 7.46 27.59 -18.87
C ALA A 509 6.47 26.41 -18.86
N ALA A 510 5.21 26.64 -18.48
CA ALA A 510 4.17 25.61 -18.47
C ALA A 510 3.35 25.55 -19.77
N MET A 511 3.55 26.50 -20.69
CA MET A 511 2.86 26.51 -21.98
C MET A 511 3.50 25.51 -22.93
N HIS A 512 2.67 24.73 -23.63
CA HIS A 512 3.15 23.92 -24.72
C HIS A 512 3.50 24.83 -25.91
N PRO A 513 4.61 24.58 -26.64
CA PRO A 513 4.84 25.27 -27.90
C PRO A 513 3.65 24.96 -28.81
N ALA A 514 3.01 26.01 -29.33
CA ALA A 514 1.87 25.89 -30.23
C ALA A 514 2.18 24.81 -31.27
N ARG A 515 1.27 23.83 -31.42
CA ARG A 515 1.40 22.85 -32.49
C ARG A 515 1.44 23.65 -33.78
N ASP A 516 2.56 23.59 -34.50
CA ASP A 516 2.67 24.15 -35.83
C ASP A 516 1.46 23.66 -36.63
N HIS A 517 0.51 24.55 -36.87
CA HIS A 517 -0.61 24.30 -37.75
C HIS A 517 -0.01 24.29 -39.15
N VAL A 518 0.54 23.16 -39.56
CA VAL A 518 0.89 22.92 -40.96
C VAL A 518 -0.43 22.88 -41.71
N PRO A 519 -0.73 23.84 -42.60
CA PRO A 519 -1.88 23.71 -43.46
C PRO A 519 -1.55 22.60 -44.47
N GLY A 520 -2.23 21.46 -44.35
CA GLY A 520 -2.13 20.31 -45.25
C GLY A 520 -3.42 19.52 -45.27
#